data_AF-A0A1E7ZDM2-F1
#
_entry.id   AF-A0A1E7ZDM2-F1
#
_cell.length_a   1.000
_cell.length_b   1.000
_cell.length_c   1.000
_cell.angle_alpha   90.00
_cell.angle_beta   90.00
_cell.angle_gamma   90.00
#
_symmetry.space_group_name_H-M   'P 1'
#
loop_
_entity.id
_entity.type
_entity.pdbx_description
1 polymer ?
#
loop_
_entity_poly.entity_id
_entity_poly.type
_entity_poly.pdbx_seq_one_letter_code
_entity_poly.pdbx_strand_id
1 'polypeptide(L)'
;MARKLRTSPAGIPQLVQRTGRTGVMPFKDDTDRLTYLDYLGRYASRYQVAMHAWCAAKESISFLCTPSTGDGISHMLQATGRLYAQYYHQRYGTKGTIWRDRYKSALVLDDELLIEVYRYIEQQPVREALCDNPEQYAWSSVVSNALGIPSVMLTAHAAYERTANTPEARRTMHLERLQDIDEDMDADIAKSLKMGLAMGDPGFIKRIEKVTGRRLTEGKRGRPRKVDSTAHQHP
;
A
#
# COMPACT_ATOMS: atom_id res chain seq x y z
N MET A 1 -16.32 10.46 18.30
CA MET A 1 -15.36 11.37 17.62
C MET A 1 -15.44 11.15 16.12
N ALA A 2 -15.60 12.23 15.35
CA ALA A 2 -15.52 12.17 13.88
C ALA A 2 -14.15 11.62 13.46
N ARG A 3 -14.15 10.54 12.68
CA ARG A 3 -12.94 9.81 12.31
C ARG A 3 -12.26 10.55 11.15
N LYS A 4 -10.98 10.90 11.28
CA LYS A 4 -10.23 11.65 10.24
C LYS A 4 -10.34 10.96 8.86
N LEU A 5 -10.74 11.73 7.84
CA LEU A 5 -10.80 11.37 6.41
C LEU A 5 -9.40 10.98 5.91
N ARG A 6 -9.19 9.99 5.05
CA ARG A 6 -7.82 9.65 4.59
C ARG A 6 -7.33 10.61 3.50
N THR A 7 -6.02 10.84 3.42
CA THR A 7 -5.42 11.56 2.29
C THR A 7 -5.31 10.60 1.13
N SER A 8 -5.99 10.87 0.01
CA SER A 8 -5.82 10.10 -1.22
C SER A 8 -5.89 11.02 -2.44
N PRO A 9 -4.95 11.97 -2.59
CA PRO A 9 -4.95 12.92 -3.69
C PRO A 9 -4.91 12.22 -5.05
N ALA A 10 -5.69 12.75 -6.00
CA ALA A 10 -5.69 12.28 -7.38
C ALA A 10 -4.30 12.43 -8.01
N GLY A 11 -3.91 11.44 -8.81
CA GLY A 11 -2.64 11.41 -9.54
C GLY A 11 -1.40 11.11 -8.69
N ILE A 12 -1.55 10.87 -7.38
CA ILE A 12 -0.41 10.60 -6.50
C ILE A 12 -0.37 9.10 -6.13
N PRO A 13 0.74 8.40 -6.43
CA PRO A 13 0.88 7.00 -6.09
C PRO A 13 0.88 6.76 -4.57
N GLN A 14 0.28 5.65 -4.17
CA GLN A 14 0.09 5.26 -2.78
C GLN A 14 0.45 3.80 -2.57
N LEU A 15 1.31 3.53 -1.60
CA LEU A 15 1.43 2.20 -1.00
C LEU A 15 0.23 1.99 -0.10
N VAL A 16 -0.54 0.93 -0.32
CA VAL A 16 -1.75 0.59 0.42
C VAL A 16 -1.64 -0.83 0.95
N GLN A 17 -2.09 -1.05 2.19
CA GLN A 17 -2.11 -2.39 2.79
C GLN A 17 -3.40 -2.65 3.55
N ARG A 18 -3.90 -3.89 3.44
CA ARG A 18 -4.95 -4.46 4.30
C ARG A 18 -4.43 -5.69 5.00
N THR A 19 -4.72 -5.79 6.29
CA THR A 19 -4.32 -6.94 7.12
C THR A 19 -5.55 -7.60 7.72
N GLY A 20 -5.55 -8.93 7.70
CA GLY A 20 -6.53 -9.77 8.38
C GLY A 20 -6.61 -9.44 9.87
N ARG A 21 -7.82 -9.56 10.41
CA ARG A 21 -8.04 -9.50 11.85
C ARG A 21 -7.28 -10.65 12.51
N THR A 22 -6.79 -10.44 13.73
CA THR A 22 -6.12 -11.48 14.51
C THR A 22 -6.97 -12.76 14.56
N GLY A 23 -6.36 -13.90 14.23
CA GLY A 23 -7.05 -15.20 14.17
C GLY A 23 -7.93 -15.42 12.93
N VAL A 24 -7.94 -14.49 11.96
CA VAL A 24 -8.65 -14.64 10.69
C VAL A 24 -7.66 -14.55 9.54
N MET A 25 -7.46 -15.67 8.83
CA MET A 25 -6.74 -15.70 7.56
C MET A 25 -7.68 -15.21 6.45
N PRO A 26 -7.42 -14.04 5.83
CA PRO A 26 -8.25 -13.54 4.75
C PRO A 26 -8.23 -14.47 3.55
N PHE A 27 -7.10 -15.15 3.31
CA PHE A 27 -6.92 -16.09 2.21
C PHE A 27 -6.53 -17.45 2.76
N LYS A 28 -7.45 -18.42 2.75
CA LYS A 28 -7.16 -19.78 3.20
C LYS A 28 -6.58 -20.66 2.11
N ASP A 29 -6.96 -20.37 0.86
CA ASP A 29 -6.53 -21.10 -0.32
C ASP A 29 -6.36 -20.14 -1.51
N ASP A 30 -6.00 -20.69 -2.67
CA ASP A 30 -5.79 -19.93 -3.90
C ASP A 30 -7.09 -19.43 -4.52
N THR A 31 -8.22 -20.10 -4.27
CA THR A 31 -9.54 -19.64 -4.75
C THR A 31 -9.92 -18.33 -4.06
N ASP A 32 -9.61 -18.21 -2.76
CA ASP A 32 -9.79 -16.97 -2.01
C ASP A 32 -8.98 -15.82 -2.60
N ARG A 33 -7.71 -16.06 -2.92
CA ARG A 33 -6.84 -15.04 -3.54
C ARG A 33 -7.36 -14.62 -4.91
N LEU A 34 -7.69 -15.59 -5.77
CA LEU A 34 -8.26 -15.32 -7.09
C LEU A 34 -9.53 -14.50 -7.00
N THR A 35 -10.46 -14.88 -6.10
CA THR A 35 -11.72 -14.18 -5.92
C THR A 35 -11.51 -12.75 -5.44
N TYR A 36 -10.59 -12.53 -4.49
CA TYR A 36 -10.27 -11.18 -4.03
C TYR A 36 -9.65 -10.34 -5.13
N LEU A 37 -8.69 -10.89 -5.88
CA LEU A 37 -7.98 -10.19 -6.95
C LEU A 37 -8.92 -9.86 -8.13
N ASP A 38 -9.87 -10.73 -8.47
CA ASP A 38 -10.92 -10.44 -9.45
C ASP A 38 -11.74 -9.22 -9.03
N TYR A 39 -12.25 -9.21 -7.80
CA TYR A 39 -13.01 -8.08 -7.27
C TYR A 39 -12.14 -6.81 -7.18
N LEU A 40 -10.88 -6.95 -6.78
CA LEU A 40 -9.95 -5.82 -6.71
C LEU A 40 -9.73 -5.21 -8.11
N GLY A 41 -9.39 -6.02 -9.11
CA GLY A 41 -9.16 -5.55 -10.48
C GLY A 41 -10.40 -4.93 -11.11
N ARG A 42 -11.57 -5.57 -10.95
CA ARG A 42 -12.85 -5.03 -11.43
C ARG A 42 -13.15 -3.64 -10.85
N TYR A 43 -12.92 -3.47 -9.55
CA TYR A 43 -13.20 -2.19 -8.90
C TYR A 43 -12.08 -1.17 -9.05
N ALA A 44 -10.85 -1.59 -9.27
CA ALA A 44 -9.75 -0.70 -9.67
C ALA A 44 -10.10 -0.01 -11.00
N SER A 45 -10.52 -0.80 -12.00
CA SER A 45 -11.00 -0.27 -13.28
C SER A 45 -12.21 0.66 -13.11
N ARG A 46 -13.26 0.21 -12.39
CA ARG A 46 -14.48 1.00 -12.17
C ARG A 46 -14.23 2.36 -11.52
N TYR A 47 -13.30 2.43 -10.56
CA TYR A 47 -12.99 3.66 -9.82
C TYR A 47 -11.71 4.35 -10.29
N GLN A 48 -11.21 3.97 -11.48
CA GLN A 48 -10.08 4.60 -12.16
C GLN A 48 -8.81 4.65 -11.29
N VAL A 49 -8.48 3.52 -10.69
CA VAL A 49 -7.27 3.32 -9.90
C VAL A 49 -6.30 2.47 -10.72
N ALA A 50 -5.19 3.07 -11.16
CA ALA A 50 -4.13 2.35 -11.85
C ALA A 50 -3.34 1.52 -10.84
N MET A 51 -3.28 0.20 -11.03
CA MET A 51 -2.54 -0.72 -10.14
C MET A 51 -1.14 -0.94 -10.70
N HIS A 52 -0.11 -0.75 -9.88
CA HIS A 52 1.29 -0.74 -10.32
C HIS A 52 2.06 -1.98 -9.85
N ALA A 53 1.84 -2.38 -8.60
CA ALA A 53 2.39 -3.59 -8.00
C ALA A 53 1.43 -4.10 -6.92
N TRP A 54 1.45 -5.40 -6.62
CA TRP A 54 0.67 -6.01 -5.54
C TRP A 54 1.30 -7.31 -5.04
N CYS A 55 1.03 -7.66 -3.79
CA CYS A 55 1.36 -8.96 -3.21
C CYS A 55 0.24 -9.39 -2.25
N ALA A 56 -0.32 -10.58 -2.47
CA ALA A 56 -1.36 -11.19 -1.65
C ALA A 56 -0.76 -12.32 -0.78
N ALA A 57 -0.12 -11.91 0.32
CA ALA A 57 0.43 -12.81 1.33
C ALA A 57 -0.69 -13.56 2.11
N LYS A 58 -0.33 -14.40 3.08
CA LYS A 58 -1.31 -15.20 3.85
C LYS A 58 -2.29 -14.35 4.65
N GLU A 59 -1.76 -13.33 5.33
CA GLU A 59 -2.55 -12.51 6.28
C GLU A 59 -2.77 -11.07 5.81
N SER A 60 -2.20 -10.68 4.68
CA SER A 60 -2.29 -9.32 4.21
C SER A 60 -2.27 -9.24 2.68
N ILE A 61 -2.74 -8.11 2.16
CA ILE A 61 -2.54 -7.73 0.78
C ILE A 61 -2.01 -6.29 0.75
N SER A 62 -0.89 -6.12 0.05
CA SER A 62 -0.22 -4.84 -0.18
C SER A 62 -0.27 -4.52 -1.67
N PHE A 63 -0.43 -3.26 -2.03
CA PHE A 63 -0.38 -2.82 -3.41
C PHE A 63 0.03 -1.35 -3.55
N LEU A 64 0.70 -1.04 -4.65
CA LEU A 64 1.02 0.30 -5.09
C LEU A 64 0.01 0.68 -6.17
N CYS A 65 -0.64 1.83 -6.02
CA CYS A 65 -1.61 2.29 -7.01
C CYS A 65 -1.72 3.82 -7.07
N THR A 66 -2.17 4.33 -8.20
CA THR A 66 -2.43 5.76 -8.43
C THR A 66 -3.91 5.97 -8.73
N PRO A 67 -4.67 6.66 -7.87
CA PRO A 67 -6.07 6.96 -8.14
C PRO A 67 -6.22 8.19 -9.03
N SER A 68 -7.15 8.16 -9.97
CA SER A 68 -7.49 9.35 -10.78
C SER A 68 -8.36 10.36 -10.02
N THR A 69 -8.92 9.97 -8.86
CA THR A 69 -9.82 10.80 -8.06
C THR A 69 -9.51 10.70 -6.56
N GLY A 70 -9.93 11.71 -5.79
CA GLY A 70 -9.70 11.80 -4.35
C GLY A 70 -10.23 10.63 -3.50
N ASP A 71 -11.24 9.92 -4.01
CA ASP A 71 -11.94 8.84 -3.28
C ASP A 71 -11.80 7.47 -3.96
N GLY A 72 -11.07 7.38 -5.08
CA GLY A 72 -10.98 6.18 -5.92
C GLY A 72 -10.55 4.92 -5.14
N ILE A 73 -9.47 5.03 -4.35
CA ILE A 73 -8.99 3.90 -3.51
C ILE A 73 -10.02 3.51 -2.45
N SER A 74 -10.67 4.50 -1.84
CA SER A 74 -11.68 4.24 -0.79
C SER A 74 -12.88 3.49 -1.36
N HIS A 75 -13.42 3.94 -2.49
CA HIS A 75 -14.55 3.29 -3.16
C HIS A 75 -14.18 1.90 -3.69
N MET A 76 -12.99 1.75 -4.29
CA MET A 76 -12.46 0.46 -4.72
C MET A 76 -12.45 -0.54 -3.56
N LEU A 77 -11.77 -0.21 -2.47
CA LEU A 77 -11.61 -1.13 -1.34
C LEU A 77 -12.90 -1.40 -0.57
N GLN A 78 -13.83 -0.43 -0.55
CA GLN A 78 -15.16 -0.63 0.03
C GLN A 78 -15.96 -1.65 -0.78
N ALA A 79 -15.97 -1.51 -2.11
CA ALA A 79 -16.70 -2.40 -3.00
C ALA A 79 -16.10 -3.82 -3.00
N THR A 80 -14.77 -3.94 -3.15
CA THR A 80 -14.04 -5.22 -3.04
C THR A 80 -14.28 -5.87 -1.69
N GLY A 81 -14.15 -5.11 -0.59
CA GLY A 81 -14.34 -5.63 0.76
C GLY A 81 -15.75 -6.15 1.02
N ARG A 82 -16.78 -5.50 0.48
CA ARG A 82 -18.18 -5.93 0.63
C ARG A 82 -18.44 -7.27 -0.06
N LEU A 83 -18.07 -7.40 -1.33
CA LEU A 83 -18.29 -8.64 -2.08
C LEU A 83 -17.44 -9.78 -1.53
N TYR A 84 -16.18 -9.50 -1.20
CA TYR A 84 -15.30 -10.52 -0.65
C TYR A 84 -15.78 -11.04 0.71
N ALA A 85 -16.29 -10.17 1.58
CA ALA A 85 -16.85 -10.60 2.86
C ALA A 85 -18.06 -11.52 2.68
N GLN A 86 -18.95 -11.19 1.73
CA GLN A 86 -20.11 -12.04 1.41
C GLN A 86 -19.65 -13.42 0.91
N TYR A 87 -18.75 -13.46 -0.07
CA TYR A 87 -18.15 -14.69 -0.59
C TYR A 87 -17.51 -15.54 0.53
N TYR A 88 -16.64 -14.94 1.33
CA TYR A 88 -15.89 -15.64 2.37
C TYR A 88 -16.81 -16.23 3.45
N HIS A 89 -17.81 -15.46 3.90
CA HIS A 89 -18.76 -15.93 4.91
C HIS A 89 -19.68 -17.01 4.37
N GLN A 90 -20.08 -16.92 3.11
CA GLN A 90 -20.84 -17.99 2.45
C GLN A 90 -20.01 -19.27 2.31
N ARG A 91 -18.75 -19.16 1.88
CA ARG A 91 -17.86 -20.32 1.66
C ARG A 91 -17.48 -21.02 2.97
N TYR A 92 -17.24 -20.26 4.04
CA TYR A 92 -16.71 -20.81 5.29
C TYR A 92 -17.72 -20.86 6.45
N GLY A 93 -18.98 -20.48 6.23
CA GLY A 93 -20.02 -20.50 7.27
C GLY A 93 -19.72 -19.57 8.46
N THR A 94 -18.93 -18.52 8.25
CA THR A 94 -18.50 -17.58 9.31
C THR A 94 -19.31 -16.29 9.27
N LYS A 95 -19.13 -15.42 10.28
CA LYS A 95 -19.71 -14.06 10.32
C LYS A 95 -18.67 -13.07 10.88
N GLY A 96 -18.91 -11.78 10.67
CA GLY A 96 -18.14 -10.69 11.28
C GLY A 96 -17.19 -10.00 10.31
N THR A 97 -16.09 -9.43 10.80
CA THR A 97 -15.12 -8.69 9.99
C THR A 97 -13.91 -9.55 9.66
N ILE A 98 -13.54 -9.61 8.38
CA ILE A 98 -12.31 -10.28 7.91
C ILE A 98 -11.08 -9.43 8.19
N TRP A 99 -11.18 -8.13 7.91
CA TRP A 99 -10.08 -7.18 8.00
C TRP A 99 -9.99 -6.59 9.40
N ARG A 100 -8.77 -6.42 9.92
CA ARG A 100 -8.51 -5.89 11.26
C ARG A 100 -9.06 -4.48 11.41
N ASP A 101 -8.71 -3.65 10.45
CA ASP A 101 -8.98 -2.23 10.43
C ASP A 101 -9.31 -1.77 9.01
N ARG A 102 -9.62 -0.48 8.95
CA ARG A 102 -9.42 0.35 7.77
C ARG A 102 -8.04 0.09 7.15
N TYR A 103 -7.95 0.02 5.81
CA TYR A 103 -6.67 -0.02 5.09
C TYR A 103 -5.72 1.11 5.54
N LYS A 104 -4.43 0.80 5.56
CA LYS A 104 -3.32 1.74 5.76
C LYS A 104 -2.83 2.21 4.40
N SER A 105 -2.31 3.44 4.33
CA SER A 105 -1.75 3.98 3.10
C SER A 105 -0.67 5.01 3.38
N ALA A 106 0.38 5.02 2.57
CA ALA A 106 1.42 6.05 2.54
C ALA A 106 1.55 6.64 1.13
N LEU A 107 1.73 7.95 1.03
CA LEU A 107 1.95 8.61 -0.27
C LEU A 107 3.39 8.39 -0.70
N VAL A 108 3.59 8.12 -1.98
CA VAL A 108 4.90 7.95 -2.61
C VAL A 108 5.09 9.15 -3.54
N LEU A 109 6.04 10.03 -3.22
CA LEU A 109 6.19 11.32 -3.90
C LEU A 109 7.49 11.44 -4.71
N ASP A 110 8.30 10.39 -4.72
CA ASP A 110 9.60 10.34 -5.38
C ASP A 110 9.68 9.11 -6.29
N ASP A 111 10.32 9.26 -7.45
CA ASP A 111 10.39 8.23 -8.48
C ASP A 111 11.32 7.07 -8.09
N GLU A 112 12.47 7.36 -7.50
CA GLU A 112 13.42 6.33 -7.05
C GLU A 112 12.80 5.53 -5.91
N LEU A 113 12.21 6.23 -4.94
CA LEU A 113 11.46 5.60 -3.86
C LEU A 113 10.27 4.78 -4.38
N LEU A 114 9.63 5.20 -5.46
CA LEU A 114 8.56 4.42 -6.05
C LEU A 114 9.06 3.07 -6.56
N ILE A 115 10.25 3.01 -7.15
CA ILE A 115 10.90 1.74 -7.51
C ILE A 115 11.22 0.91 -6.26
N GLU A 116 11.68 1.54 -5.17
CA GLU A 116 11.86 0.85 -3.88
C GLU A 116 10.54 0.29 -3.32
N VAL A 117 9.41 0.98 -3.52
CA VAL A 117 8.10 0.48 -3.10
C VAL A 117 7.62 -0.69 -3.96
N TYR A 118 7.94 -0.72 -5.26
CA TYR A 118 7.73 -1.91 -6.11
C TYR A 118 8.49 -3.11 -5.53
N ARG A 119 9.80 -2.93 -5.29
CA ARG A 119 10.68 -3.94 -4.69
C ARG A 119 10.13 -4.39 -3.34
N TYR A 120 9.80 -3.45 -2.46
CA TYR A 120 9.25 -3.71 -1.14
C TYR A 120 8.02 -4.60 -1.23
N ILE A 121 7.04 -4.28 -2.07
CA ILE A 121 5.82 -5.10 -2.18
C ILE A 121 6.14 -6.51 -2.65
N GLU A 122 6.96 -6.65 -3.69
CA GLU A 122 7.21 -7.94 -4.33
C GLU A 122 8.20 -8.83 -3.55
N GLN A 123 9.06 -8.25 -2.73
CA GLN A 123 9.89 -8.99 -1.76
C GLN A 123 9.12 -9.42 -0.49
N GLN A 124 7.88 -8.97 -0.30
CA GLN A 124 7.08 -9.33 0.88
C GLN A 124 7.02 -10.84 1.16
N PRO A 125 6.84 -11.73 0.16
CA PRO A 125 6.84 -13.17 0.39
C PRO A 125 8.15 -13.70 0.98
N VAL A 126 9.30 -13.17 0.56
CA VAL A 126 10.61 -13.55 1.11
C VAL A 126 10.76 -13.05 2.54
N ARG A 127 10.39 -11.78 2.80
CA ARG A 127 10.41 -11.21 4.17
C ARG A 127 9.47 -11.94 5.14
N GLU A 128 8.39 -12.52 4.64
CA GLU A 128 7.46 -13.35 5.42
C GLU A 128 7.80 -14.85 5.40
N ALA A 129 8.98 -15.23 4.88
CA ALA A 129 9.46 -16.61 4.77
C ALA A 129 8.45 -17.56 4.06
N LEU A 130 7.78 -17.06 3.02
CA LEU A 130 6.84 -17.82 2.19
C LEU A 130 7.53 -18.51 0.99
N CYS A 131 8.69 -18.00 0.57
CA CYS A 131 9.54 -18.54 -0.49
C CYS A 131 10.96 -17.98 -0.37
N ASP A 132 11.92 -18.57 -1.08
CA ASP A 132 13.32 -18.11 -1.04
C ASP A 132 13.57 -16.94 -1.99
N ASN A 133 12.88 -16.91 -3.13
CA ASN A 133 13.01 -15.86 -4.13
C ASN A 133 11.64 -15.26 -4.48
N PRO A 134 11.54 -13.94 -4.73
CA PRO A 134 10.26 -13.29 -5.05
C PRO A 134 9.53 -13.93 -6.24
N GLU A 135 10.28 -14.27 -7.30
CA GLU A 135 9.77 -14.86 -8.54
C GLU A 135 9.03 -16.19 -8.35
N GLN A 136 9.29 -16.90 -7.25
CA GLN A 136 8.65 -18.18 -6.93
C GLN A 136 7.22 -17.98 -6.38
N TYR A 137 6.86 -16.75 -5.99
CA TYR A 137 5.57 -16.45 -5.38
C TYR A 137 4.55 -15.93 -6.40
N ALA A 138 3.73 -16.85 -6.92
CA ALA A 138 2.71 -16.57 -7.92
C ALA A 138 1.64 -15.54 -7.50
N TRP A 139 1.46 -15.31 -6.19
CA TRP A 139 0.48 -14.37 -5.65
C TRP A 139 1.07 -12.97 -5.44
N SER A 140 1.83 -12.50 -6.42
CA SER A 140 2.34 -11.13 -6.48
C SER A 140 2.49 -10.65 -7.92
N SER A 141 2.66 -9.35 -8.11
CA SER A 141 2.89 -8.73 -9.41
C SER A 141 4.26 -9.02 -10.01
N VAL A 142 5.17 -9.68 -9.28
CA VAL A 142 6.52 -10.02 -9.78
C VAL A 142 6.48 -10.83 -11.07
N VAL A 143 5.48 -11.70 -11.21
CA VAL A 143 5.28 -12.53 -12.42
C VAL A 143 5.03 -11.66 -13.65
N SER A 144 4.47 -10.47 -13.48
CA SER A 144 4.24 -9.52 -14.56
C SER A 144 5.37 -8.50 -14.67
N ASN A 145 5.70 -7.83 -13.57
CA ASN A 145 6.67 -6.74 -13.55
C ASN A 145 8.11 -7.22 -13.79
N ALA A 146 8.44 -8.46 -13.43
CA ALA A 146 9.78 -9.02 -13.56
C ALA A 146 9.84 -10.12 -14.62
N LEU A 147 8.87 -11.06 -14.63
CA LEU A 147 8.88 -12.18 -15.58
C LEU A 147 8.13 -11.90 -16.89
N GLY A 148 7.45 -10.76 -17.01
CA GLY A 148 6.81 -10.33 -18.24
C GLY A 148 5.49 -11.03 -18.59
N ILE A 149 4.86 -11.75 -17.65
CA ILE A 149 3.55 -12.35 -17.87
C ILE A 149 2.49 -11.23 -17.93
N PRO A 150 1.74 -11.08 -19.04
CA PRO A 150 0.77 -10.01 -19.18
C PRO A 150 -0.29 -10.04 -18.07
N SER A 151 -0.64 -8.86 -17.54
CA SER A 151 -1.71 -8.70 -16.57
C SER A 151 -2.63 -7.56 -16.96
N VAL A 152 -3.92 -7.85 -17.07
CA VAL A 152 -4.97 -6.86 -17.35
C VAL A 152 -5.25 -5.94 -16.16
N MET A 153 -4.81 -6.33 -14.95
CA MET A 153 -4.98 -5.53 -13.75
C MET A 153 -3.88 -4.48 -13.60
N LEU A 154 -2.68 -4.74 -14.13
CA LEU A 154 -1.53 -3.88 -13.94
C LEU A 154 -1.43 -2.78 -15.01
N THR A 155 -0.96 -1.62 -14.58
CA THR A 155 -0.60 -0.48 -15.42
C THR A 155 0.79 -0.04 -14.95
N ALA A 156 1.79 -0.08 -15.82
CA ALA A 156 3.13 0.36 -15.46
C ALA A 156 3.12 1.84 -15.07
N HIS A 157 3.75 2.19 -13.94
CA HIS A 157 3.90 3.59 -13.55
C HIS A 157 4.95 4.28 -14.45
N ALA A 158 4.81 5.58 -14.69
CA ALA A 158 5.72 6.32 -15.56
C ALA A 158 7.18 6.30 -15.06
N ALA A 159 7.39 6.28 -13.73
CA ALA A 159 8.71 6.13 -13.13
C ALA A 159 9.35 4.76 -13.45
N TYR A 160 8.55 3.69 -13.40
CA TYR A 160 8.99 2.36 -13.80
C TYR A 160 9.33 2.32 -15.29
N GLU A 161 8.48 2.91 -16.14
CA GLU A 161 8.74 3.01 -17.59
C GLU A 161 10.02 3.78 -17.94
N ARG A 162 10.44 4.72 -17.09
CA ARG A 162 11.68 5.50 -17.26
C ARG A 162 12.96 4.77 -16.86
N THR A 163 12.88 3.62 -16.18
CA THR A 163 14.09 2.92 -15.73
C THR A 163 14.93 2.40 -16.89
N ALA A 164 14.29 2.00 -17.99
CA ALA A 164 14.97 1.64 -19.23
C ALA A 164 14.09 1.79 -20.47
N ASN A 165 14.73 1.93 -21.63
CA ASN A 165 14.08 2.19 -22.91
C ASN A 165 13.30 0.99 -23.48
N THR A 166 13.62 -0.24 -23.06
CA THR A 166 12.95 -1.46 -23.54
C THR A 166 12.30 -2.21 -22.38
N PRO A 167 11.15 -2.89 -22.62
CA PRO A 167 10.53 -3.74 -21.61
C PRO A 167 11.48 -4.79 -21.04
N GLU A 168 12.36 -5.36 -21.87
CA GLU A 168 13.35 -6.38 -21.48
C GLU A 168 14.34 -5.81 -20.47
N ALA A 169 14.92 -4.64 -20.76
CA ALA A 169 15.88 -4.00 -19.88
C ALA A 169 15.23 -3.57 -18.56
N ARG A 170 13.97 -3.10 -18.59
CA ARG A 170 13.21 -2.77 -17.37
C ARG A 170 13.01 -3.98 -16.48
N ARG A 171 12.65 -5.12 -17.06
CA ARG A 171 12.50 -6.40 -16.33
C ARG A 171 13.82 -6.83 -15.70
N THR A 172 14.93 -6.79 -16.46
CA THR A 172 16.26 -7.13 -15.94
C THR A 172 16.66 -6.23 -14.77
N MET A 173 16.54 -4.91 -14.90
CA MET A 173 16.86 -3.97 -13.82
C MET A 173 15.98 -4.17 -12.60
N HIS A 174 14.69 -4.50 -12.80
CA HIS A 174 13.77 -4.78 -11.72
C HIS A 174 14.13 -6.09 -10.98
N LEU A 175 14.55 -7.12 -11.71
CA LEU A 175 15.05 -8.36 -11.12
C LEU A 175 16.33 -8.17 -10.31
N GLU A 176 17.29 -7.41 -10.82
CA GLU A 176 18.49 -7.02 -10.08
C GLU A 176 18.13 -6.27 -8.79
N ARG A 177 17.17 -5.33 -8.88
CA ARG A 177 16.68 -4.60 -7.71
C ARG A 177 16.03 -5.51 -6.68
N LEU A 178 15.34 -6.57 -7.10
CA LEU A 178 14.74 -7.56 -6.18
C LEU A 178 15.78 -8.42 -5.44
N GLN A 179 17.02 -8.46 -5.89
CA GLN A 179 18.12 -9.14 -5.18
C GLN A 179 18.79 -8.25 -4.13
N ASP A 180 18.66 -6.93 -4.27
CA ASP A 180 19.24 -5.96 -3.35
C ASP A 180 18.28 -5.71 -2.17
N ILE A 181 18.61 -6.26 -1.00
CA ILE A 181 17.83 -6.07 0.23
C ILE A 181 18.39 -4.86 0.97
N ASP A 182 17.63 -3.77 0.97
CA ASP A 182 17.90 -2.59 1.81
C ASP A 182 16.94 -2.60 3.00
N GLU A 183 17.41 -3.15 4.12
CA GLU A 183 16.64 -3.30 5.36
C GLU A 183 16.24 -1.95 5.97
N ASP A 184 17.10 -0.93 5.85
CA ASP A 184 16.84 0.41 6.38
C ASP A 184 15.71 1.09 5.58
N MET A 185 15.78 1.02 4.25
CA MET A 185 14.70 1.50 3.37
C MET A 185 13.38 0.76 3.63
N ASP A 186 13.44 -0.56 3.78
CA ASP A 186 12.26 -1.38 4.08
C ASP A 186 11.63 -1.01 5.43
N ALA A 187 12.46 -0.72 6.44
CA ALA A 187 12.00 -0.23 7.74
C ALA A 187 11.33 1.14 7.63
N ASP A 188 11.88 2.06 6.84
CA ASP A 188 11.31 3.39 6.61
C ASP A 188 9.98 3.35 5.83
N ILE A 189 9.88 2.49 4.82
CA ILE A 189 8.63 2.24 4.09
C ILE A 189 7.57 1.67 5.04
N ALA A 190 7.93 0.65 5.83
CA ALA A 190 7.02 0.02 6.79
C ALA A 190 6.53 1.01 7.85
N LYS A 191 7.43 1.86 8.37
CA LYS A 191 7.13 2.91 9.33
C LYS A 191 6.16 3.94 8.74
N SER A 192 6.43 4.41 7.54
CA SER A 192 5.60 5.39 6.84
C SER A 192 4.20 4.86 6.54
N LEU A 193 4.08 3.61 6.10
CA LEU A 193 2.81 2.92 5.91
C LEU A 193 2.03 2.78 7.23
N LYS A 194 2.72 2.43 8.33
CA LYS A 194 2.09 2.29 9.65
C LYS A 194 1.54 3.62 10.16
N MET A 195 2.25 4.72 9.93
CA MET A 195 1.90 6.05 10.42
C MET A 195 0.99 6.83 9.47
N GLY A 196 0.86 6.39 8.22
CA GLY A 196 0.10 7.07 7.18
C GLY A 196 0.76 8.35 6.69
N LEU A 197 2.09 8.33 6.59
CA LEU A 197 2.92 9.47 6.19
C LEU A 197 3.11 9.52 4.67
N ALA A 198 3.62 10.65 4.17
CA ALA A 198 4.17 10.72 2.83
C ALA A 198 5.67 10.45 2.87
N MET A 199 6.17 9.85 1.80
CA MET A 199 7.58 9.51 1.61
C MET A 199 8.08 10.18 0.33
N GLY A 200 9.31 10.70 0.33
CA GLY A 200 9.92 11.44 -0.78
C GLY A 200 10.38 12.85 -0.39
N ASP A 201 10.57 13.72 -1.38
CA ASP A 201 11.12 15.08 -1.19
C ASP A 201 10.38 15.89 -0.10
N PRO A 202 11.07 16.37 0.96
CA PRO A 202 10.45 17.17 2.02
C PRO A 202 9.76 18.45 1.51
N GLY A 203 10.27 19.05 0.44
CA GLY A 203 9.65 20.20 -0.20
C GLY A 203 8.29 19.87 -0.80
N PHE A 204 8.19 18.73 -1.50
CA PHE A 204 6.96 18.25 -2.10
C PHE A 204 5.95 17.77 -1.06
N ILE A 205 6.42 17.07 -0.01
CA ILE A 205 5.55 16.69 1.11
C ILE A 205 4.86 17.93 1.69
N LYS A 206 5.61 19.01 1.99
CA LYS A 206 5.03 20.26 2.50
C LYS A 206 3.99 20.87 1.55
N ARG A 207 4.18 20.77 0.22
CA ARG A 207 3.18 21.24 -0.76
C ARG A 207 1.89 20.41 -0.66
N ILE A 208 2.01 19.08 -0.56
CA ILE A 208 0.85 18.20 -0.39
C ILE A 208 0.18 18.43 0.96
N GLU A 209 0.93 18.68 2.04
CA GLU A 209 0.35 19.03 3.34
C GLU A 209 -0.53 20.29 3.27
N LYS A 210 -0.10 21.31 2.51
CA LYS A 210 -0.88 22.54 2.28
C LYS A 210 -2.16 22.27 1.48
N VAL A 211 -2.07 21.50 0.40
CA VAL A 211 -3.23 21.20 -0.47
C VAL A 211 -4.25 20.29 0.23
N THR A 212 -3.77 19.32 0.99
CA THR A 212 -4.62 18.32 1.64
C THR A 212 -5.09 18.76 3.04
N GLY A 213 -4.49 19.80 3.60
CA GLY A 213 -4.72 20.26 4.97
C GLY A 213 -4.28 19.24 6.04
N ARG A 214 -3.44 18.27 5.67
CA ARG A 214 -3.06 17.14 6.53
C ARG A 214 -1.56 17.11 6.70
N ARG A 215 -1.12 16.91 7.95
CA ARG A 215 0.28 16.65 8.24
C ARG A 215 0.64 15.23 7.76
N LEU A 216 1.67 15.15 6.93
CA LEU A 216 2.19 13.96 6.28
C LEU A 216 3.64 13.67 6.69
N THR A 217 4.20 14.53 7.54
CA THR A 217 5.51 14.37 8.19
C THR A 217 5.38 14.08 9.69
N GLU A 218 6.42 13.50 10.29
CA GLU A 218 6.43 13.27 11.74
C GLU A 218 6.31 14.58 12.54
N GLY A 219 5.56 14.50 13.63
CA GLY A 219 5.58 15.47 14.72
C GLY A 219 6.96 15.60 15.35
N LYS A 220 7.48 16.83 15.54
CA LYS A 220 8.39 17.03 16.68
C LYS A 220 7.59 16.64 17.93
N ARG A 221 8.03 15.63 18.68
CA ARG A 221 7.45 15.24 19.97
C ARG A 221 7.51 16.46 20.92
N GLY A 222 6.41 17.18 21.05
CA GLY A 222 6.28 18.24 22.03
C GLY A 222 6.04 17.66 23.41
N ARG A 223 7.02 17.77 24.31
CA ARG A 223 6.76 17.70 25.76
C ARG A 223 5.71 18.79 26.07
N PRO A 224 4.61 18.50 26.79
CA PRO A 224 3.68 19.54 27.19
C PRO A 224 4.44 20.65 27.90
N ARG A 225 4.28 21.89 27.44
CA ARG A 225 4.87 23.06 28.10
C ARG A 225 4.26 23.11 29.50
N LYS A 226 5.10 23.03 30.54
CA LYS A 226 4.65 23.24 31.92
C LYS A 226 4.02 24.63 31.94
N VAL A 227 2.73 24.68 32.26
CA VAL A 227 2.07 25.94 32.60
C VAL A 227 2.59 26.27 34.00
N ASP A 228 3.41 27.30 34.11
CA ASP A 228 3.82 27.81 35.43
C ASP A 228 2.56 28.39 36.10
N SER A 229 1.99 27.62 37.01
CA SER A 229 0.98 28.08 37.94
C SER A 229 1.66 28.82 39.09
N THR A 230 2.04 30.08 38.85
CA THR A 230 2.38 31.03 39.92
C THR A 230 1.52 32.27 39.78
N ALA A 231 0.27 32.12 40.15
CA ALA A 231 -0.52 33.21 40.72
C ALA A 231 -1.43 32.57 41.76
N HIS A 232 -1.20 32.88 43.02
CA HIS A 232 -2.21 33.18 44.07
C HIS A 232 -1.55 33.01 45.43
N GLN A 233 -1.22 34.14 46.07
CA GLN A 233 -1.59 34.42 47.46
C GLN A 233 -1.18 35.86 47.79
N HIS A 234 -2.15 36.77 47.63
CA HIS A 234 -2.38 37.88 48.57
C HIS A 234 -3.21 37.29 49.73
N PRO A 235 -3.14 37.82 50.96
CA PRO A 235 -3.09 39.25 51.32
C PRO A 235 -1.69 39.77 51.60
#